data_AF-A0A5D9C7V3-F1
#
_entry.id   AF-A0A5D9C7V3-F1
#
_cell.length_a   1.000
_cell.length_b   1.000
_cell.length_c   1.000
_cell.angle_alpha   90.00
_cell.angle_beta   90.00
_cell.angle_gamma   90.00
#
_symmetry.space_group_name_H-M   'P 1'
#
loop_
_entity.id
_entity.type
_entity.pdbx_description
1 polymer ?
#
loop_
_entity_poly.entity_id
_entity_poly.type
_entity_poly.pdbx_seq_one_letter_code
_entity_poly.pdbx_strand_id
1 'polypeptide(L)'
;MGAKMDPLSTTAIEGFLPDGPIWLDGGVPDSALALGHLERRLDAAAAELALDEEQRLTELQRAQMRALHQALVRSIEADLRLRLARRLERDDAPEELLAALDAAHVEIALPLIRLPGKGDLALVELLLRRVDAHRLALALGQDTHRAAGVVQQLLDLADPAIAEATMAMMIADSRSRDAFGEPQLDGVDLPEILRRRLVWKIAAALRTYMVRRHGMRAERADAHVTAIGGAYLAEHQPVPGVEAAAATLVALLDEREMLDDELIMQALEDGLLPLFAAGLALRGAIDGATVWAMVADPSAWMVATLLKAIGCQREPAVTMLWRLGLAHGTAEDRLIERSEAFDALNEGRAHDALGIWRSDRAYRRGVAELGERDYLP
;
A
#
# COMPACT_ATOMS: atom_id res chain seq x y z
N MET A 1 -1.43 58.81 -41.40
CA MET A 1 -2.80 58.28 -41.15
C MET A 1 -2.80 56.85 -41.68
N GLY A 2 -2.22 55.86 -41.01
CA GLY A 2 -2.39 55.48 -39.60
C GLY A 2 -3.39 54.33 -39.51
N ALA A 3 -3.21 53.26 -40.31
CA ALA A 3 -4.07 52.09 -40.31
C ALA A 3 -3.45 51.02 -39.41
N LYS A 4 -4.21 50.67 -38.37
CA LYS A 4 -3.92 49.74 -37.28
C LYS A 4 -3.37 48.40 -37.75
N MET A 5 -2.29 47.96 -37.08
CA MET A 5 -1.99 46.55 -36.87
C MET A 5 -3.04 45.96 -35.92
N ASP A 6 -3.73 44.91 -36.35
CA ASP A 6 -4.41 43.97 -35.46
C ASP A 6 -3.41 42.84 -35.10
N PRO A 7 -3.12 42.60 -33.81
CA PRO A 7 -2.42 41.39 -33.40
C PRO A 7 -3.40 40.34 -32.87
N LEU A 8 -3.23 39.12 -33.41
CA LEU A 8 -3.33 37.84 -32.70
C LEU A 8 -4.70 37.48 -32.09
N SER A 9 -5.51 36.79 -32.88
CA SER A 9 -6.54 35.87 -32.39
C SER A 9 -5.87 34.62 -31.78
N THR A 10 -5.62 34.68 -30.47
CA THR A 10 -5.33 33.53 -29.62
C THR A 10 -6.62 32.75 -29.40
N THR A 11 -6.79 31.61 -30.08
CA THR A 11 -7.83 30.63 -29.73
C THR A 11 -7.35 29.85 -28.51
N ALA A 12 -7.62 30.40 -27.32
CA ALA A 12 -7.53 29.66 -26.07
C ALA A 12 -8.74 28.71 -25.99
N ILE A 13 -8.48 27.41 -26.01
CA ILE A 13 -9.43 26.38 -25.60
C ILE A 13 -9.38 26.41 -24.06
N GLU A 14 -10.25 27.20 -23.46
CA GLU A 14 -10.45 27.23 -22.01
C GLU A 14 -11.26 26.03 -21.54
N GLY A 15 -10.87 25.54 -20.36
CA GLY A 15 -11.31 24.29 -19.76
C GLY A 15 -12.80 24.24 -19.41
N PHE A 16 -13.31 23.01 -19.40
CA PHE A 16 -14.58 22.67 -18.76
C PHE A 16 -14.41 21.39 -17.95
N LEU A 17 -13.93 21.54 -16.72
CA LEU A 17 -14.09 20.59 -15.62
C LEU A 17 -14.86 21.33 -14.53
N PRO A 18 -16.03 20.86 -14.08
CA PRO A 18 -16.75 21.54 -13.01
C PRO A 18 -16.21 21.07 -11.65
N ASP A 19 -15.26 21.82 -11.09
CA ASP A 19 -14.91 21.74 -9.65
C ASP A 19 -15.81 22.69 -8.84
N GLY A 20 -17.12 22.50 -8.93
CA GLY A 20 -18.10 23.25 -8.15
C GLY A 20 -19.41 22.49 -8.00
N PRO A 21 -20.16 22.69 -6.90
CA PRO A 21 -21.47 22.06 -6.73
C PRO A 21 -22.37 22.52 -7.87
N ILE A 22 -23.01 21.55 -8.53
CA ILE A 22 -23.98 21.81 -9.60
C ILE A 22 -25.20 22.46 -8.93
N TRP A 23 -25.27 23.79 -8.98
CA TRP A 23 -26.48 24.54 -8.64
C TRP A 23 -27.49 24.33 -9.77
N LEU A 24 -28.23 23.22 -9.72
CA LEU A 24 -29.43 23.06 -10.54
C LEU A 24 -30.53 23.97 -9.96
N ASP A 25 -31.10 24.82 -10.81
CA ASP A 25 -32.31 25.65 -10.63
C ASP A 25 -32.93 25.67 -9.22
N GLY A 26 -32.74 26.79 -8.50
CA GLY A 26 -33.70 27.32 -7.53
C GLY A 26 -34.01 26.52 -6.26
N GLY A 27 -33.41 25.36 -6.03
CA GLY A 27 -33.56 24.61 -4.78
C GLY A 27 -32.52 25.04 -3.75
N VAL A 28 -32.95 25.61 -2.62
CA VAL A 28 -32.10 25.68 -1.42
C VAL A 28 -31.61 24.25 -1.14
N PRO A 29 -30.30 23.97 -1.09
CA PRO A 29 -29.82 22.63 -0.75
C PRO A 29 -30.43 22.26 0.59
N ASP A 30 -30.98 21.04 0.68
CA ASP A 30 -31.64 20.55 1.88
C ASP A 30 -30.78 20.89 3.10
N SER A 31 -31.30 21.79 3.95
CA SER A 31 -30.55 22.37 5.06
C SER A 31 -30.01 21.28 5.99
N ALA A 32 -30.67 20.11 6.06
CA ALA A 32 -30.19 18.95 6.80
C ALA A 32 -28.93 18.32 6.16
N LEU A 33 -28.84 18.24 4.83
CA LEU A 33 -27.64 17.77 4.14
C LEU A 33 -26.46 18.74 4.31
N ALA A 34 -26.73 20.05 4.25
CA ALA A 34 -25.72 21.08 4.47
C ALA A 34 -25.17 21.06 5.90
N LEU A 35 -26.04 20.91 6.91
CA LEU A 35 -25.63 20.73 8.31
C LEU A 35 -24.81 19.44 8.49
N GLY A 36 -25.24 18.32 7.90
CA GLY A 36 -24.48 17.07 7.94
C GLY A 36 -23.12 17.14 7.22
N HIS A 37 -22.94 18.02 6.23
CA HIS A 37 -21.62 18.30 5.64
C HIS A 37 -20.72 19.09 6.59
N LEU A 38 -21.28 20.07 7.30
CA LEU A 38 -20.54 20.85 8.30
C LEU A 38 -20.10 19.98 9.47
N GLU A 39 -21.01 19.17 10.04
CA GLU A 39 -20.71 18.24 11.13
C GLU A 39 -19.58 17.28 10.74
N ARG A 40 -19.67 16.64 9.57
CA ARG A 40 -18.59 15.76 9.07
C ARG A 40 -17.25 16.47 8.90
N ARG A 41 -17.26 17.74 8.49
CA ARG A 41 -16.04 18.55 8.36
C ARG A 41 -15.46 18.90 9.74
N LEU A 42 -16.31 19.23 10.71
CA LEU A 42 -15.89 19.50 12.09
C LEU A 42 -15.31 18.24 12.75
N ASP A 43 -15.96 17.09 12.58
CA ASP A 43 -15.47 15.80 13.08
C ASP A 43 -14.10 15.45 12.47
N ALA A 44 -13.93 15.67 11.17
CA ALA A 44 -12.66 15.43 10.49
C ALA A 44 -11.55 16.38 11.00
N ALA A 45 -11.86 17.66 11.19
CA ALA A 45 -10.90 18.64 11.71
C ALA A 45 -10.53 18.36 13.18
N ALA A 46 -11.51 18.00 14.01
CA ALA A 46 -11.28 17.61 15.39
C ALA A 46 -10.42 16.34 15.48
N ALA A 47 -10.71 15.34 14.64
CA ALA A 47 -9.89 14.14 14.54
C ALA A 47 -8.45 14.45 14.09
N GLU A 48 -8.26 15.35 13.13
CA GLU A 48 -6.91 15.74 12.68
C GLU A 48 -6.12 16.49 13.75
N LEU A 49 -6.77 17.39 14.50
CA LEU A 49 -6.15 18.13 15.60
C LEU A 49 -5.81 17.23 16.81
N ALA A 50 -6.50 16.11 16.97
CA ALA A 50 -6.28 15.16 18.06
C ALA A 50 -5.14 14.17 17.79
N LEU A 51 -4.60 14.11 16.55
CA LEU A 51 -3.51 13.20 16.20
C LEU A 51 -2.15 13.80 16.59
N ASP A 52 -1.31 12.97 17.20
CA ASP A 52 0.10 13.28 17.43
C ASP A 52 0.82 13.45 16.09
N GLU A 53 1.81 14.36 16.04
CA GLU A 53 2.53 14.69 14.81
C GLU A 53 3.21 13.47 14.17
N GLU A 54 3.67 12.51 14.99
CA GLU A 54 4.28 11.25 14.56
C GLU A 54 3.27 10.27 13.91
N GLN A 55 1.99 10.40 14.24
CA GLN A 55 0.91 9.57 13.69
C GLN A 55 0.25 10.20 12.45
N ARG A 56 0.57 11.46 12.15
CA ARG A 56 0.00 12.17 11.01
C ARG A 56 0.68 11.76 9.71
N LEU A 57 -0.13 11.33 8.75
CA LEU A 57 0.36 11.12 7.39
C LEU A 57 0.80 12.45 6.77
N THR A 58 2.03 12.47 6.29
CA THR A 58 2.59 13.59 5.51
C THR A 58 1.80 13.81 4.21
N GLU A 59 1.86 15.02 3.65
CA GLU A 59 1.26 15.31 2.34
C GLU A 59 1.80 14.39 1.24
N LEU A 60 3.11 14.08 1.32
CA LEU A 60 3.77 13.16 0.40
C LEU A 60 3.21 11.74 0.52
N GLN A 61 3.11 11.18 1.73
CA GLN A 61 2.48 9.86 1.93
C GLN A 61 1.06 9.83 1.39
N ARG A 62 0.26 10.86 1.67
CA ARG A 62 -1.12 10.96 1.17
C ARG A 62 -1.17 11.04 -0.36
N ALA A 63 -0.24 11.74 -1.00
CA ALA A 63 -0.14 11.80 -2.45
C ALA A 63 0.27 10.45 -3.06
N GLN A 64 1.27 9.77 -2.49
CA GLN A 64 1.73 8.46 -2.96
C GLN A 64 0.66 7.38 -2.77
N MET A 65 -0.04 7.36 -1.64
CA MET A 65 -1.17 6.44 -1.42
C MET A 65 -2.29 6.66 -2.44
N ARG A 66 -2.58 7.92 -2.80
CA ARG A 66 -3.53 8.26 -3.85
C ARG A 66 -3.06 7.75 -5.21
N ALA A 67 -1.81 8.02 -5.58
CA ALA A 67 -1.24 7.59 -6.85
C ALA A 67 -1.29 6.05 -6.99
N LEU A 68 -0.87 5.33 -5.94
CA LEU A 68 -0.94 3.87 -5.87
C LEU A 68 -2.36 3.33 -6.07
N HIS A 69 -3.34 3.89 -5.34
CA HIS A 69 -4.73 3.48 -5.47
C HIS A 69 -5.26 3.74 -6.88
N GLN A 70 -4.96 4.90 -7.47
CA GLN A 70 -5.38 5.24 -8.82
C GLN A 70 -4.74 4.32 -9.87
N ALA A 71 -3.44 4.04 -9.74
CA ALA A 71 -2.72 3.12 -10.62
C ALA A 71 -3.33 1.71 -10.57
N LEU A 72 -3.63 1.22 -9.36
CA LEU A 72 -4.25 -0.08 -9.16
C LEU A 72 -5.64 -0.17 -9.82
N VAL A 73 -6.48 0.86 -9.62
CA VAL A 73 -7.81 0.91 -10.27
C VAL A 73 -7.67 0.96 -11.79
N ARG A 74 -6.77 1.79 -12.32
CA ARG A 74 -6.53 1.91 -13.77
C ARG A 74 -6.04 0.61 -14.39
N SER A 75 -5.11 -0.08 -13.74
CA SER A 75 -4.59 -1.37 -14.20
C SER A 75 -5.70 -2.41 -14.34
N ILE A 76 -6.50 -2.62 -13.28
CA ILE A 76 -7.59 -3.58 -13.30
C ILE A 76 -8.70 -3.14 -14.29
N GLU A 77 -9.01 -1.84 -14.36
CA GLU A 77 -9.98 -1.32 -15.33
C GLU A 77 -9.56 -1.62 -16.77
N ALA A 78 -8.30 -1.38 -17.13
CA ALA A 78 -7.78 -1.61 -18.48
C ALA A 78 -7.95 -3.08 -18.90
N ASP A 79 -7.58 -4.02 -18.02
CA ASP A 79 -7.75 -5.45 -18.27
C ASP A 79 -9.21 -5.86 -18.44
N LEU A 80 -10.09 -5.37 -17.56
CA LEU A 80 -11.52 -5.67 -17.64
C LEU A 80 -12.15 -5.08 -18.90
N ARG A 81 -11.73 -3.87 -19.32
CA ARG A 81 -12.21 -3.24 -20.56
C ARG A 81 -11.81 -4.02 -21.80
N LEU A 82 -10.57 -4.49 -21.88
CA LEU A 82 -10.11 -5.32 -22.99
C LEU A 82 -10.93 -6.61 -23.12
N ARG A 83 -11.22 -7.26 -21.99
CA ARG A 83 -12.07 -8.46 -21.94
C ARG A 83 -13.52 -8.14 -22.32
N LEU A 84 -14.04 -7.01 -21.85
CA LEU A 84 -15.39 -6.55 -22.14
C LEU A 84 -15.58 -6.25 -23.63
N ALA A 85 -14.66 -5.50 -24.24
CA ALA A 85 -14.69 -5.16 -25.65
C ALA A 85 -14.71 -6.41 -26.53
N ARG A 86 -13.77 -7.34 -26.31
CA ARG A 86 -13.73 -8.64 -27.03
C ARG A 86 -15.02 -9.44 -26.86
N ARG A 87 -15.68 -9.37 -25.71
CA ARG A 87 -16.94 -10.07 -25.47
C ARG A 87 -18.11 -9.40 -26.21
N LEU A 88 -18.15 -8.07 -26.19
CA LEU A 88 -19.19 -7.27 -26.83
C LEU A 88 -19.12 -7.29 -28.35
N GLU A 89 -17.92 -7.38 -28.93
CA GLU A 89 -17.71 -7.58 -30.38
C GLU A 89 -18.40 -8.84 -30.91
N ARG A 90 -18.43 -9.92 -30.12
CA ARG A 90 -19.09 -11.18 -30.50
C ARG A 90 -20.62 -11.11 -30.46
N ASP A 91 -21.14 -10.09 -29.81
CA ASP A 91 -22.54 -9.92 -29.45
C ASP A 91 -23.20 -8.75 -30.22
N ASP A 92 -22.53 -8.27 -31.28
CA ASP A 92 -22.92 -7.15 -32.14
C ASP A 92 -23.27 -5.87 -31.36
N ALA A 93 -22.45 -5.52 -30.37
CA ALA A 93 -22.61 -4.29 -29.61
C ALA A 93 -22.39 -3.03 -30.48
N PRO A 94 -22.99 -1.87 -30.12
CA PRO A 94 -22.80 -0.63 -30.85
C PRO A 94 -21.31 -0.23 -30.96
N GLU A 95 -20.88 0.18 -32.15
CA GLU A 95 -19.49 0.63 -32.40
C GLU A 95 -19.07 1.77 -31.46
N GLU A 96 -20.00 2.66 -31.09
CA GLU A 96 -19.75 3.75 -30.14
C GLU A 96 -19.33 3.24 -28.75
N LEU A 97 -19.92 2.14 -28.27
CA LEU A 97 -19.55 1.54 -27.00
C LEU A 97 -18.18 0.87 -27.09
N LEU A 98 -17.89 0.17 -28.19
CA LEU A 98 -16.58 -0.45 -28.41
C LEU A 98 -15.47 0.59 -28.48
N ALA A 99 -15.68 1.67 -29.26
CA ALA A 99 -14.75 2.80 -29.34
C ALA A 99 -14.54 3.48 -27.97
N ALA A 100 -15.62 3.65 -27.19
CA ALA A 100 -15.52 4.21 -25.85
C ALA A 100 -14.76 3.32 -24.85
N LEU A 101 -14.88 1.99 -24.97
CA LEU A 101 -14.13 1.04 -24.16
C LEU A 101 -12.66 0.95 -24.57
N ASP A 102 -12.33 1.19 -25.84
CA ASP A 102 -10.94 1.23 -26.33
C ASP A 102 -10.25 2.57 -26.04
N ALA A 103 -11.01 3.65 -25.84
CA ALA A 103 -10.49 4.98 -25.56
C ALA A 103 -9.74 5.06 -24.20
N ALA A 104 -8.41 4.94 -24.24
CA ALA A 104 -7.55 4.95 -23.05
C ALA A 104 -7.62 6.24 -22.21
N HIS A 105 -8.07 7.36 -22.78
CA HIS A 105 -8.18 8.65 -22.10
C HIS A 105 -9.46 8.81 -21.26
N VAL A 106 -10.45 7.92 -21.43
CA VAL A 106 -11.71 7.99 -20.69
C VAL A 106 -11.56 7.15 -19.43
N GLU A 107 -11.43 7.77 -18.26
CA GLU A 107 -11.48 7.03 -16.99
C GLU A 107 -12.94 6.67 -16.65
N ILE A 108 -13.26 5.38 -16.56
CA ILE A 108 -14.64 4.93 -16.29
C ILE A 108 -14.83 4.64 -14.80
N ALA A 109 -13.91 3.89 -14.19
CA ALA A 109 -14.06 3.43 -12.82
C ALA A 109 -13.58 4.48 -11.81
N LEU A 110 -12.47 5.17 -12.12
CA LEU A 110 -11.84 6.09 -11.17
C LEU A 110 -12.75 7.23 -10.67
N PRO A 111 -13.59 7.88 -11.50
CA PRO A 111 -14.52 8.91 -11.03
C PRO A 111 -15.61 8.37 -10.09
N LEU A 112 -15.89 7.07 -10.13
CA LEU A 112 -16.93 6.41 -9.34
C LEU A 112 -16.37 5.73 -8.07
N ILE A 113 -15.09 5.38 -8.08
CA ILE A 113 -14.41 4.70 -6.97
C ILE A 113 -13.65 5.73 -6.14
N ARG A 114 -14.20 6.06 -4.97
CA ARG A 114 -13.53 6.90 -3.99
C ARG A 114 -12.31 6.20 -3.40
N LEU A 115 -11.38 6.99 -2.90
CA LEU A 115 -10.29 6.48 -2.07
C LEU A 115 -10.82 5.63 -0.91
N PRO A 116 -10.09 4.58 -0.52
CA PRO A 116 -10.48 3.76 0.61
C PRO A 116 -10.46 4.61 1.89
N GLY A 117 -11.52 4.45 2.69
CA GLY A 117 -11.66 5.11 3.99
C GLY A 117 -11.85 4.10 5.10
N LYS A 118 -12.48 4.50 6.20
CA LYS A 118 -12.75 3.63 7.37
C LYS A 118 -13.46 2.31 7.03
N GLY A 119 -14.22 2.24 5.92
CA GLY A 119 -14.88 1.02 5.45
C GLY A 119 -13.98 0.03 4.69
N ASP A 120 -12.72 0.37 4.42
CA ASP A 120 -11.77 -0.46 3.67
C ASP A 120 -10.36 -0.43 4.31
N LEU A 121 -10.30 -0.57 5.64
CA LEU A 121 -9.05 -0.48 6.42
C LEU A 121 -7.95 -1.41 5.91
N ALA A 122 -8.29 -2.61 5.45
CA ALA A 122 -7.31 -3.54 4.91
C ALA A 122 -6.63 -3.03 3.63
N LEU A 123 -7.36 -2.29 2.77
CA LEU A 123 -6.77 -1.64 1.60
C LEU A 123 -5.96 -0.40 2.00
N VAL A 124 -6.45 0.38 2.97
CA VAL A 124 -5.69 1.52 3.52
C VAL A 124 -4.34 1.06 4.08
N GLU A 125 -4.35 -0.01 4.87
CA GLU A 125 -3.15 -0.60 5.44
C GLU A 125 -2.18 -1.10 4.37
N LEU A 126 -2.67 -1.81 3.34
CA LEU A 126 -1.83 -2.28 2.25
C LEU A 126 -1.15 -1.11 1.50
N LEU A 127 -1.90 -0.04 1.21
CA LEU A 127 -1.38 1.16 0.55
C LEU A 127 -0.35 1.86 1.43
N LEU A 128 -0.67 2.08 2.70
CA LEU A 128 0.23 2.73 3.66
C LEU A 128 1.52 1.95 3.81
N ARG A 129 1.43 0.63 4.03
CA ARG A 129 2.57 -0.26 4.14
C ARG A 129 3.48 -0.18 2.91
N ARG A 130 2.91 -0.13 1.70
CA ARG A 130 3.70 -0.03 0.47
C ARG A 130 4.42 1.32 0.35
N VAL A 131 3.76 2.41 0.71
CA VAL A 131 4.36 3.75 0.73
C VAL A 131 5.49 3.83 1.76
N ASP A 132 5.25 3.34 2.98
CA ASP A 132 6.25 3.41 4.05
C ASP A 132 7.44 2.51 3.76
N ALA A 133 7.24 1.31 3.21
CA ALA A 133 8.33 0.44 2.77
C ALA A 133 9.22 1.12 1.73
N HIS A 134 8.62 1.77 0.72
CA HIS A 134 9.37 2.50 -0.29
C HIS A 134 10.13 3.71 0.31
N ARG A 135 9.49 4.50 1.17
CA ARG A 135 10.14 5.65 1.83
C ARG A 135 11.31 5.22 2.70
N LEU A 136 11.14 4.17 3.49
CA LEU A 136 12.20 3.61 4.33
C LEU A 136 13.35 3.06 3.49
N ALA A 137 13.05 2.35 2.41
CA ALA A 137 14.05 1.86 1.47
C ALA A 137 14.92 2.98 0.89
N LEU A 138 14.29 4.08 0.44
CA LEU A 138 15.00 5.26 -0.04
C LEU A 138 15.87 5.89 1.05
N ALA A 139 15.31 6.07 2.25
CA ALA A 139 16.03 6.69 3.36
C ALA A 139 17.22 5.84 3.85
N LEU A 140 17.13 4.51 3.73
CA LEU A 140 18.22 3.59 4.04
C LEU A 140 19.27 3.50 2.93
N GLY A 141 18.99 4.05 1.75
CA GLY A 141 19.95 4.17 0.65
C GLY A 141 19.92 3.00 -0.35
N GLN A 142 18.79 2.31 -0.50
CA GLN A 142 18.65 1.21 -1.48
C GLN A 142 19.04 1.60 -2.92
N ASP A 143 18.86 2.86 -3.30
CA ASP A 143 19.20 3.35 -4.65
C ASP A 143 20.71 3.62 -4.83
N THR A 144 21.52 3.43 -3.78
CA THR A 144 22.97 3.54 -3.88
C THR A 144 23.59 2.20 -4.24
N HIS A 145 24.68 2.18 -5.01
CA HIS A 145 25.46 0.98 -5.35
C HIS A 145 25.95 0.15 -4.14
N ARG A 146 25.64 0.56 -2.91
CA ARG A 146 25.88 -0.19 -1.66
C ARG A 146 24.87 -1.30 -1.41
N ALA A 147 23.64 -1.22 -1.94
CA ALA A 147 22.55 -2.18 -1.70
C ALA A 147 22.77 -3.60 -2.28
N ALA A 148 23.97 -3.88 -2.79
CA ALA A 148 24.34 -5.14 -3.42
C ALA A 148 25.17 -6.05 -2.51
N GLY A 149 25.56 -5.64 -1.30
CA GLY A 149 26.45 -6.40 -0.44
C GLY A 149 25.89 -7.78 -0.06
N VAL A 150 24.75 -7.77 0.63
CA VAL A 150 24.05 -8.99 1.07
C VAL A 150 23.56 -9.80 -0.14
N VAL A 151 22.99 -9.14 -1.16
CA VAL A 151 22.51 -9.85 -2.36
C VAL A 151 23.67 -10.59 -3.04
N GLN A 152 24.79 -9.91 -3.26
CA GLN A 152 25.97 -10.51 -3.88
C GLN A 152 26.53 -11.64 -3.01
N GLN A 153 26.62 -11.43 -1.70
CA GLN A 153 27.04 -12.46 -0.75
C GLN A 153 26.15 -13.71 -0.85
N LEU A 154 24.83 -13.55 -0.90
CA LEU A 154 23.87 -14.66 -1.01
C LEU A 154 23.94 -15.37 -2.36
N LEU A 155 24.20 -14.64 -3.46
CA LEU A 155 24.38 -15.21 -4.80
C LEU A 155 25.72 -15.93 -4.97
N ASP A 156 26.76 -15.48 -4.26
CA ASP A 156 28.09 -16.11 -4.27
C ASP A 156 28.16 -17.39 -3.42
N LEU A 157 27.09 -17.69 -2.66
CA LEU A 157 26.96 -18.98 -1.98
C LEU A 157 26.84 -20.11 -3.01
N ALA A 158 27.54 -21.21 -2.76
CA ALA A 158 27.46 -22.42 -3.59
C ALA A 158 26.17 -23.23 -3.36
N ASP A 159 25.05 -22.56 -3.04
CA ASP A 159 23.74 -23.17 -2.83
C ASP A 159 22.74 -22.68 -3.89
N PRO A 160 22.36 -23.53 -4.86
CA PRO A 160 21.43 -23.16 -5.93
C PRO A 160 20.06 -22.71 -5.43
N ALA A 161 19.55 -23.26 -4.32
CA ALA A 161 18.22 -22.92 -3.81
C ALA A 161 18.20 -21.53 -3.17
N ILE A 162 19.27 -21.14 -2.45
CA ILE A 162 19.41 -19.76 -1.96
C ILE A 162 19.53 -18.79 -3.11
N ALA A 163 20.35 -19.10 -4.13
CA ALA A 163 20.52 -18.24 -5.29
C ALA A 163 19.19 -18.03 -6.05
N GLU A 164 18.42 -19.11 -6.25
CA GLU A 164 17.10 -19.05 -6.87
C GLU A 164 16.11 -18.21 -6.06
N ALA A 165 16.04 -18.42 -4.73
CA ALA A 165 15.15 -17.65 -3.85
C ALA A 165 15.56 -16.16 -3.76
N THR A 166 16.86 -15.87 -3.76
CA THR A 166 17.40 -14.50 -3.80
C THR A 166 16.99 -13.80 -5.10
N MET A 167 17.17 -14.47 -6.25
CA MET A 167 16.72 -13.93 -7.54
C MET A 167 15.21 -13.74 -7.59
N ALA A 168 14.42 -14.68 -7.07
CA ALA A 168 12.97 -14.56 -7.00
C ALA A 168 12.52 -13.36 -6.17
N MET A 169 13.18 -13.11 -5.02
CA MET A 169 12.94 -11.93 -4.19
C MET A 169 13.28 -10.64 -4.95
N MET A 170 14.43 -10.58 -5.63
CA MET A 170 14.84 -9.40 -6.41
C MET A 170 13.88 -9.10 -7.58
N ILE A 171 13.40 -10.14 -8.28
CA ILE A 171 12.39 -10.00 -9.33
C ILE A 171 11.08 -9.49 -8.74
N ALA A 172 10.67 -9.99 -7.57
CA ALA A 172 9.47 -9.52 -6.90
C ALA A 172 9.60 -8.06 -6.42
N ASP A 173 10.76 -7.65 -5.90
CA ASP A 173 11.01 -6.27 -5.50
C ASP A 173 11.01 -5.32 -6.71
N SER A 174 11.68 -5.71 -7.80
CA SER A 174 11.70 -4.92 -9.04
C SER A 174 10.31 -4.72 -9.65
N ARG A 175 9.42 -5.72 -9.59
CA ARG A 175 8.03 -5.58 -10.04
C ARG A 175 7.18 -4.67 -9.15
N SER A 176 7.59 -4.48 -7.90
CA SER A 176 6.90 -3.62 -6.96
C SER A 176 7.24 -2.13 -7.12
N ARG A 177 8.04 -1.78 -8.14
CA ARG A 177 8.41 -0.41 -8.48
C ARG A 177 8.16 -0.15 -9.96
N ASP A 178 7.81 1.08 -10.29
CA ASP A 178 7.67 1.51 -11.68
C ASP A 178 9.02 1.93 -12.29
N ALA A 179 9.00 2.38 -13.55
CA ALA A 179 10.21 2.81 -14.27
C ALA A 179 10.89 4.05 -13.68
N PHE A 180 10.20 4.79 -12.80
CA PHE A 180 10.73 5.95 -12.07
C PHE A 180 11.16 5.59 -10.64
N GLY A 181 11.04 4.32 -10.25
CA GLY A 181 11.35 3.83 -8.92
C GLY A 181 10.22 4.06 -7.90
N GLU A 182 9.08 4.63 -8.31
CA GLU A 182 7.94 4.86 -7.43
C GLU A 182 7.27 3.52 -7.08
N PRO A 183 6.64 3.41 -5.90
CA PRO A 183 6.00 2.19 -5.49
C PRO A 183 4.86 1.84 -6.45
N GLN A 184 4.75 0.55 -6.77
CA GLN A 184 3.68 -0.02 -7.58
C GLN A 184 3.00 -1.13 -6.80
N LEU A 185 1.67 -1.21 -6.93
CA LEU A 185 0.89 -2.36 -6.51
C LEU A 185 0.33 -3.01 -7.77
N ASP A 186 0.76 -4.23 -8.05
CA ASP A 186 0.14 -5.02 -9.10
C ASP A 186 -1.01 -5.86 -8.52
N GLY A 187 -1.88 -6.35 -9.40
CA GLY A 187 -3.03 -7.20 -9.04
C GLY A 187 -2.64 -8.48 -8.28
N VAL A 188 -1.37 -8.86 -8.32
CA VAL A 188 -0.79 -10.04 -7.66
C VAL A 188 -0.39 -9.79 -6.20
N ASP A 189 -0.12 -8.54 -5.82
CA ASP A 189 0.22 -8.18 -4.44
C ASP A 189 -1.03 -7.99 -3.55
N LEU A 190 -2.22 -8.10 -4.13
CA LEU A 190 -3.48 -7.95 -3.42
C LEU A 190 -3.91 -9.28 -2.76
N PRO A 191 -4.22 -9.27 -1.45
CA PRO A 191 -4.97 -10.36 -0.83
C PRO A 191 -6.25 -10.67 -1.61
N GLU A 192 -6.56 -11.96 -1.78
CA GLU A 192 -7.68 -12.44 -2.60
C GLU A 192 -9.01 -11.75 -2.29
N ILE A 193 -9.29 -11.50 -1.00
CA ILE A 193 -10.50 -10.82 -0.56
C ILE A 193 -10.54 -9.37 -1.08
N LEU A 194 -9.43 -8.64 -0.99
CA LEU A 194 -9.33 -7.26 -1.47
C LEU A 194 -9.42 -7.20 -3.00
N ARG A 195 -8.70 -8.11 -3.68
CA ARG A 195 -8.74 -8.26 -5.13
C ARG A 195 -10.16 -8.48 -5.64
N ARG A 196 -10.86 -9.47 -5.07
CA ARG A 196 -12.27 -9.76 -5.39
C ARG A 196 -13.17 -8.55 -5.18
N ARG A 197 -13.06 -7.88 -4.04
CA ARG A 197 -13.85 -6.68 -3.74
C ARG A 197 -13.59 -5.57 -4.76
N LEU A 198 -12.33 -5.33 -5.12
CA LEU A 198 -11.95 -4.26 -6.03
C LEU A 198 -12.40 -4.56 -7.47
N VAL A 199 -12.18 -5.79 -7.95
CA VAL A 199 -12.65 -6.24 -9.27
C VAL A 199 -14.17 -6.07 -9.40
N TRP A 200 -14.95 -6.47 -8.38
CA TRP A 200 -16.39 -6.30 -8.44
C TRP A 200 -16.85 -4.83 -8.36
N LYS A 201 -16.15 -3.98 -7.60
CA LYS A 201 -16.41 -2.52 -7.60
C LYS A 201 -16.16 -1.91 -8.98
N ILE A 202 -15.07 -2.29 -9.64
CA ILE A 202 -14.73 -1.82 -11.00
C ILE A 202 -15.73 -2.37 -12.03
N ALA A 203 -16.09 -3.64 -11.94
CA ALA A 203 -17.13 -4.24 -12.77
C ALA A 203 -18.48 -3.51 -12.63
N ALA A 204 -18.86 -3.12 -11.41
CA ALA A 204 -20.08 -2.33 -11.16
C ALA A 204 -19.99 -0.91 -11.75
N ALA A 205 -18.80 -0.31 -11.77
CA ALA A 205 -18.57 0.98 -12.44
C ALA A 205 -18.72 0.86 -13.96
N LEU A 206 -18.10 -0.14 -14.59
CA LEU A 206 -18.26 -0.44 -16.02
C LEU A 206 -19.72 -0.72 -16.38
N ARG A 207 -20.44 -1.48 -15.54
CA ARG A 207 -21.87 -1.71 -15.68
C ARG A 207 -22.69 -0.43 -15.63
N THR A 208 -22.37 0.45 -14.67
CA THR A 208 -23.03 1.77 -14.54
C THR A 208 -22.81 2.61 -15.78
N TYR A 209 -21.59 2.59 -16.33
CA TYR A 209 -21.24 3.27 -17.57
C TYR A 209 -22.05 2.74 -18.77
N MET A 210 -22.07 1.43 -19.02
CA MET A 210 -22.84 0.85 -20.12
C MET A 210 -24.34 1.16 -20.03
N VAL A 211 -24.93 1.08 -18.83
CA VAL A 211 -26.37 1.32 -18.65
C VAL A 211 -26.71 2.81 -18.77
N ARG A 212 -25.97 3.69 -18.08
CA ARG A 212 -26.33 5.12 -18.00
C ARG A 212 -25.87 5.92 -19.19
N ARG A 213 -24.69 5.61 -19.75
CA ARG A 213 -24.11 6.38 -20.86
C ARG A 213 -24.53 5.83 -22.23
N HIS A 214 -24.61 4.51 -22.35
CA HIS A 214 -24.85 3.82 -23.64
C HIS A 214 -26.23 3.16 -23.73
N GLY A 215 -27.10 3.33 -22.73
CA GLY A 215 -28.48 2.83 -22.77
C GLY A 215 -28.61 1.31 -22.80
N MET A 216 -27.56 0.56 -22.44
CA MET A 216 -27.61 -0.90 -22.42
C MET A 216 -28.61 -1.38 -21.35
N ARG A 217 -29.37 -2.43 -21.67
CA ARG A 217 -30.25 -3.09 -20.69
C ARG A 217 -29.43 -3.60 -19.50
N ALA A 218 -29.91 -3.33 -18.30
CA ALA A 218 -29.26 -3.72 -17.04
C ALA A 218 -28.91 -5.21 -17.00
N GLU A 219 -29.86 -6.08 -17.35
CA GLU A 219 -29.65 -7.54 -17.31
C GLU A 219 -28.51 -8.00 -18.24
N ARG A 220 -28.39 -7.36 -19.41
CA ARG A 220 -27.34 -7.67 -20.38
C ARG A 220 -25.99 -7.16 -19.89
N ALA A 221 -25.94 -5.92 -19.38
CA ALA A 221 -24.73 -5.35 -18.80
C ALA A 221 -24.22 -6.22 -17.62
N ASP A 222 -25.12 -6.63 -16.73
CA ASP A 222 -24.83 -7.50 -15.59
C ASP A 222 -24.22 -8.83 -16.06
N ALA A 223 -24.83 -9.49 -17.07
CA ALA A 223 -24.30 -10.73 -17.62
C ALA A 223 -22.88 -10.59 -18.20
N HIS A 224 -22.59 -9.48 -18.89
CA HIS A 224 -21.24 -9.22 -19.40
C HIS A 224 -20.23 -8.99 -18.29
N VAL A 225 -20.52 -8.09 -17.33
CA VAL A 225 -19.56 -7.75 -16.26
C VAL A 225 -19.33 -8.89 -15.29
N THR A 226 -20.35 -9.71 -15.00
CA THR A 226 -20.20 -10.90 -14.16
C THR A 226 -19.33 -11.94 -14.83
N ALA A 227 -19.50 -12.16 -16.14
CA ALA A 227 -18.68 -13.10 -16.90
C ALA A 227 -17.20 -12.67 -16.95
N ILE A 228 -16.92 -11.41 -17.28
CA ILE A 228 -15.53 -10.93 -17.37
C ILE A 228 -14.87 -10.83 -16.00
N GLY A 229 -15.59 -10.40 -14.95
CA GLY A 229 -15.07 -10.36 -13.59
C GLY A 229 -14.78 -11.75 -13.05
N GLY A 230 -15.67 -12.72 -13.29
CA GLY A 230 -15.45 -14.12 -12.92
C GLY A 230 -14.24 -14.74 -13.63
N ALA A 231 -14.10 -14.52 -14.94
CA ALA A 231 -12.95 -14.99 -15.71
C ALA A 231 -11.64 -14.36 -15.23
N TYR A 232 -11.62 -13.05 -15.01
CA TYR A 232 -10.46 -12.33 -14.47
C TYR A 232 -10.04 -12.88 -13.09
N LEU A 233 -11.01 -13.18 -12.23
CA LEU A 233 -10.72 -13.75 -10.91
C LEU A 233 -10.21 -15.19 -10.98
N ALA A 234 -10.67 -15.99 -11.95
CA ALA A 234 -10.34 -17.41 -12.11
C ALA A 234 -8.99 -17.65 -12.82
N GLU A 235 -8.57 -16.78 -13.72
CA GLU A 235 -7.29 -16.90 -14.45
C GLU A 235 -6.07 -16.53 -13.58
N HIS A 236 -6.30 -16.01 -12.39
CA HIS A 236 -5.23 -15.54 -11.52
C HIS A 236 -4.40 -16.70 -10.97
N GLN A 237 -3.14 -16.76 -11.37
CA GLN A 237 -2.14 -17.59 -10.71
C GLN A 237 -1.45 -16.75 -9.62
N PRO A 238 -1.45 -17.20 -8.36
CA PRO A 238 -0.76 -16.49 -7.30
C PRO A 238 0.75 -16.57 -7.57
N VAL A 239 1.34 -15.46 -8.00
CA VAL A 239 2.81 -15.31 -7.95
C VAL A 239 3.16 -14.76 -6.57
N PRO A 240 4.23 -15.24 -5.92
CA PRO A 240 4.66 -14.66 -4.66
C PRO A 240 4.94 -13.16 -4.84
N GLY A 241 4.32 -12.35 -3.99
CA GLY A 241 4.73 -10.96 -3.80
C GLY A 241 6.08 -10.90 -3.09
N VAL A 242 6.67 -9.70 -3.01
CA VAL A 242 8.02 -9.50 -2.45
C VAL A 242 8.16 -10.05 -1.02
N GLU A 243 7.13 -9.89 -0.17
CA GLU A 243 7.12 -10.39 1.21
C GLU A 243 7.15 -11.93 1.27
N ALA A 244 6.41 -12.60 0.38
CA ALA A 244 6.37 -14.05 0.33
C ALA A 244 7.67 -14.64 -0.21
N ALA A 245 8.27 -13.99 -1.21
CA ALA A 245 9.59 -14.36 -1.72
C ALA A 245 10.68 -14.18 -0.65
N ALA A 246 10.66 -13.07 0.09
CA ALA A 246 11.57 -12.84 1.21
C ALA A 246 11.38 -13.86 2.34
N ALA A 247 10.14 -14.20 2.71
CA ALA A 247 9.86 -15.23 3.70
C ALA A 247 10.38 -16.61 3.27
N THR A 248 10.28 -16.94 1.98
CA THR A 248 10.84 -18.19 1.42
C THR A 248 12.38 -18.19 1.53
N LEU A 249 13.04 -17.09 1.18
CA LEU A 249 14.49 -16.96 1.30
C LEU A 249 14.95 -17.07 2.76
N VAL A 250 14.29 -16.38 3.69
CA VAL A 250 14.63 -16.44 5.12
C VAL A 250 14.45 -17.84 5.69
N ALA A 251 13.39 -18.56 5.31
CA ALA A 251 13.21 -19.95 5.73
C ALA A 251 14.37 -20.85 5.24
N LEU A 252 14.82 -20.68 4.00
CA LEU A 252 15.97 -21.42 3.47
C LEU A 252 17.28 -21.08 4.18
N LEU A 253 17.46 -19.82 4.59
CA LEU A 253 18.63 -19.36 5.36
C LEU A 253 18.62 -19.94 6.78
N ASP A 254 17.46 -19.96 7.44
CA ASP A 254 17.28 -20.55 8.77
C ASP A 254 17.53 -22.07 8.76
N GLU A 255 17.01 -22.78 7.75
CA GLU A 255 17.26 -24.21 7.54
C GLU A 255 18.76 -24.55 7.39
N ARG A 256 19.57 -23.58 6.99
CA ARG A 256 21.03 -23.71 6.81
C ARG A 256 21.82 -23.11 7.95
N GLU A 257 21.16 -22.67 9.02
CA GLU A 257 21.76 -22.00 10.17
C GLU A 257 22.53 -20.72 9.78
N MET A 258 22.09 -20.06 8.71
CA MET A 258 22.69 -18.84 8.17
C MET A 258 21.94 -17.56 8.57
N LEU A 259 20.80 -17.70 9.23
CA LEU A 259 20.00 -16.55 9.70
C LEU A 259 20.46 -16.12 11.10
N ASP A 260 21.30 -15.09 11.16
CA ASP A 260 21.79 -14.51 12.42
C ASP A 260 21.47 -13.00 12.55
N ASP A 261 21.82 -12.42 13.71
CA ASP A 261 21.61 -10.98 13.97
C ASP A 261 22.34 -10.09 12.96
N GLU A 262 23.52 -10.53 12.52
CA GLU A 262 24.41 -9.79 11.62
C GLU A 262 23.81 -9.72 10.21
N LEU A 263 23.33 -10.84 9.67
CA LEU A 263 22.67 -10.87 8.37
C LEU A 263 21.40 -10.01 8.35
N ILE A 264 20.60 -10.04 9.42
CA ILE A 264 19.41 -9.20 9.55
C ILE A 264 19.81 -7.72 9.59
N MET A 265 20.89 -7.37 10.30
CA MET A 265 21.38 -5.99 10.38
C MET A 265 21.87 -5.52 9.02
N GLN A 266 22.71 -6.31 8.35
CA GLN A 266 23.23 -5.99 7.02
C GLN A 266 22.11 -5.85 5.99
N ALA A 267 21.08 -6.70 6.05
CA ALA A 267 19.91 -6.55 5.19
C ALA A 267 19.23 -5.18 5.38
N LEU A 268 19.13 -4.67 6.62
CA LEU A 268 18.62 -3.34 6.88
C LEU A 268 19.57 -2.24 6.38
N GLU A 269 20.87 -2.40 6.54
CA GLU A 269 21.88 -1.43 6.10
C GLU A 269 21.91 -1.28 4.58
N ASP A 270 21.78 -2.39 3.85
CA ASP A 270 21.60 -2.45 2.39
C ASP A 270 20.19 -2.02 1.96
N GLY A 271 19.32 -1.74 2.93
CA GLY A 271 17.93 -1.32 2.74
C GLY A 271 17.01 -2.42 2.21
N LEU A 272 17.43 -3.69 2.19
CA LEU A 272 16.64 -4.88 1.86
C LEU A 272 15.56 -5.16 2.91
N LEU A 273 14.63 -4.22 3.08
CA LEU A 273 13.58 -4.26 4.09
C LEU A 273 12.70 -5.51 4.03
N PRO A 274 12.34 -6.07 2.85
CA PRO A 274 11.62 -7.34 2.82
C PRO A 274 12.37 -8.49 3.50
N LEU A 275 13.69 -8.58 3.28
CA LEU A 275 14.54 -9.60 3.91
C LEU A 275 14.68 -9.35 5.42
N PHE A 276 14.94 -8.10 5.81
CA PHE A 276 15.00 -7.68 7.22
C PHE A 276 13.71 -8.02 7.99
N ALA A 277 12.56 -7.60 7.46
CA ALA A 277 11.26 -7.84 8.10
C ALA A 277 10.92 -9.33 8.15
N ALA A 278 11.24 -10.09 7.09
CA ALA A 278 11.05 -11.54 7.07
C ALA A 278 11.94 -12.25 8.12
N GLY A 279 13.19 -11.82 8.30
CA GLY A 279 14.11 -12.36 9.30
C GLY A 279 13.59 -12.18 10.73
N LEU A 280 13.13 -10.97 11.04
CA LEU A 280 12.50 -10.67 12.33
C LEU A 280 11.18 -11.43 12.53
N ALA A 281 10.38 -11.59 11.48
CA ALA A 281 9.12 -12.33 11.53
C ALA A 281 9.35 -13.81 11.86
N LEU A 282 10.32 -14.46 11.18
CA LEU A 282 10.65 -15.86 11.43
C LEU A 282 11.17 -16.05 12.86
N ARG A 283 12.14 -15.25 13.30
CA ARG A 283 12.71 -15.37 14.65
C ARG A 283 11.74 -14.99 15.77
N GLY A 284 10.87 -14.03 15.52
CA GLY A 284 9.77 -13.67 16.42
C GLY A 284 8.63 -14.68 16.43
N ALA A 285 8.55 -15.56 15.44
CA ALA A 285 7.39 -16.40 15.13
C ALA A 285 6.09 -15.59 15.04
N ILE A 286 6.16 -14.39 14.47
CA ILE A 286 5.04 -13.47 14.28
C ILE A 286 4.80 -13.24 12.79
N ASP A 287 3.58 -12.86 12.42
CA ASP A 287 3.26 -12.63 11.02
C ASP A 287 4.02 -11.42 10.46
N GLY A 288 4.44 -11.52 9.19
CA GLY A 288 5.23 -10.47 8.54
C GLY A 288 4.52 -9.12 8.47
N ALA A 289 3.18 -9.10 8.38
CA ALA A 289 2.43 -7.84 8.37
C ALA A 289 2.54 -7.09 9.71
N THR A 290 2.55 -7.83 10.83
CA THR A 290 2.82 -7.28 12.15
C THR A 290 4.22 -6.70 12.25
N VAL A 291 5.25 -7.43 11.81
CA VAL A 291 6.63 -6.91 11.83
C VAL A 291 6.74 -5.64 10.99
N TRP A 292 6.14 -5.62 9.80
CA TRP A 292 6.11 -4.41 8.96
C TRP A 292 5.48 -3.22 9.67
N ALA A 293 4.36 -3.41 10.37
CA ALA A 293 3.76 -2.35 11.16
C ALA A 293 4.69 -1.87 12.29
N MET A 294 5.48 -2.75 12.89
CA MET A 294 6.50 -2.38 13.88
C MET A 294 7.64 -1.58 13.26
N VAL A 295 8.14 -2.00 12.10
CA VAL A 295 9.25 -1.32 11.39
C VAL A 295 8.83 0.05 10.87
N ALA A 296 7.59 0.18 10.40
CA ALA A 296 7.02 1.43 9.92
C ALA A 296 6.66 2.41 11.06
N ASP A 297 6.51 1.92 12.31
CA ASP A 297 6.21 2.77 13.45
C ASP A 297 7.43 3.65 13.82
N PRO A 298 7.32 4.99 13.70
CA PRO A 298 8.40 5.89 14.03
C PRO A 298 8.87 5.77 15.49
N SER A 299 8.02 5.32 16.42
CA SER A 299 8.37 5.18 17.84
C SER A 299 9.50 4.18 18.08
N ALA A 300 9.61 3.17 17.20
CA ALA A 300 10.51 2.02 17.28
C ALA A 300 10.35 1.14 18.55
N TRP A 301 9.38 1.43 19.42
CA TRP A 301 9.22 0.72 20.70
C TRP A 301 8.89 -0.76 20.50
N MET A 302 8.01 -1.06 19.54
CA MET A 302 7.64 -2.44 19.23
C MET A 302 8.81 -3.23 18.63
N VAL A 303 9.60 -2.62 17.74
CA VAL A 303 10.80 -3.26 17.18
C VAL A 303 11.85 -3.49 18.25
N ALA A 304 12.11 -2.51 19.13
CA ALA A 304 13.06 -2.65 20.23
C ALA A 304 12.67 -3.81 21.16
N THR A 305 11.38 -3.91 21.48
CA THR A 305 10.84 -5.00 22.29
C THR A 305 10.94 -6.34 21.57
N LEU A 306 10.66 -6.40 20.26
CA LEU A 306 10.84 -7.62 19.45
C LEU A 306 12.30 -8.08 19.45
N LEU A 307 13.24 -7.18 19.16
CA LEU A 307 14.67 -7.46 19.16
C LEU A 307 15.14 -8.02 20.50
N LYS A 308 14.65 -7.45 21.61
CA LYS A 308 14.93 -7.96 22.95
C LYS A 308 14.35 -9.35 23.17
N ALA A 309 13.09 -9.58 22.75
CA ALA A 309 12.38 -10.84 22.94
C ALA A 309 12.98 -12.01 22.15
N ILE A 310 13.58 -11.74 20.98
CA ILE A 310 14.26 -12.76 20.15
C ILE A 310 15.73 -12.98 20.54
N GLY A 311 16.19 -12.34 21.61
CA GLY A 311 17.56 -12.45 22.10
C GLY A 311 18.60 -11.85 21.15
N CYS A 312 18.24 -10.82 20.38
CA CYS A 312 19.18 -10.13 19.49
C CYS A 312 20.32 -9.51 20.31
N GLN A 313 21.56 -9.69 19.86
CA GLN A 313 22.73 -9.09 20.47
C GLN A 313 22.61 -7.57 20.48
N ARG A 314 23.13 -6.94 21.55
CA ARG A 314 22.96 -5.51 21.79
C ARG A 314 23.47 -4.64 20.64
N GLU A 315 24.65 -4.94 20.13
CA GLU A 315 25.29 -4.14 19.08
C GLU A 315 24.46 -4.14 17.78
N PRO A 316 24.09 -5.30 17.19
CA PRO A 316 23.17 -5.33 16.06
C PRO A 316 21.82 -4.65 16.35
N ALA A 317 21.22 -4.90 17.52
CA ALA A 317 19.92 -4.32 17.86
C ALA A 317 19.95 -2.79 17.91
N VAL A 318 20.95 -2.20 18.59
CA VAL A 318 21.10 -0.74 18.68
C VAL A 318 21.39 -0.13 17.30
N THR A 319 22.23 -0.77 16.49
CA THR A 319 22.49 -0.34 15.11
C THR A 319 21.21 -0.35 14.29
N MET A 320 20.40 -1.41 14.36
CA MET A 320 19.11 -1.48 13.65
C MET A 320 18.15 -0.36 14.08
N LEU A 321 18.01 -0.13 15.39
CA LEU A 321 17.14 0.92 15.93
C LEU A 321 17.62 2.31 15.52
N TRP A 322 18.94 2.54 15.50
CA TRP A 322 19.55 3.78 15.04
C TRP A 322 19.28 4.01 13.55
N ARG A 323 19.51 3.01 12.70
CA ARG A 323 19.28 3.07 11.25
C ARG A 323 17.82 3.33 10.91
N LEU A 324 16.88 2.64 11.56
CA LEU A 324 15.45 2.89 11.42
C LEU A 324 15.09 4.31 11.88
N GLY A 325 15.62 4.75 13.02
CA GLY A 325 15.37 6.08 13.53
C GLY A 325 15.86 7.19 12.58
N LEU A 326 17.04 7.04 11.98
CA LEU A 326 17.53 7.94 10.94
C LEU A 326 16.62 7.92 9.70
N ALA A 327 16.18 6.73 9.26
CA ALA A 327 15.28 6.59 8.11
C ALA A 327 13.92 7.27 8.33
N HIS A 328 13.45 7.29 9.58
CA HIS A 328 12.25 8.03 10.01
C HIS A 328 12.49 9.53 10.23
N GLY A 329 13.73 10.02 10.13
CA GLY A 329 14.07 11.42 10.43
C GLY A 329 14.01 11.77 11.92
N THR A 330 14.21 10.79 12.79
CA THR A 330 14.22 10.98 14.24
C THR A 330 15.43 11.82 14.66
N ALA A 331 15.23 12.79 15.55
CA ALA A 331 16.31 13.60 16.10
C ALA A 331 17.32 12.76 16.90
N GLU A 332 18.59 13.16 16.88
CA GLU A 332 19.71 12.42 17.49
C GLU A 332 19.50 12.14 18.99
N ASP A 333 19.02 13.13 19.75
CA ASP A 333 18.73 12.98 21.19
C ASP A 333 17.74 11.85 21.47
N ARG A 334 16.70 11.71 20.64
CA ARG A 334 15.71 10.63 20.76
C ARG A 334 16.28 9.26 20.36
N LEU A 335 17.29 9.22 19.48
CA LEU A 335 17.98 7.97 19.15
C LEU A 335 18.82 7.45 20.33
N ILE A 336 19.42 8.38 21.08
CA ILE A 336 20.14 8.06 22.33
C ILE A 336 19.14 7.52 23.37
N GLU A 337 18.03 8.22 23.60
CA GLU A 337 16.97 7.78 24.51
C GLU A 337 16.44 6.38 24.15
N ARG A 338 16.27 6.07 22.86
CA ARG A 338 15.86 4.72 22.40
C ARG A 338 16.88 3.64 22.72
N SER A 339 18.17 3.96 22.59
CA SER A 339 19.25 3.02 22.89
C SER A 339 19.28 2.71 24.39
N GLU A 340 19.14 3.73 25.24
CA GLU A 340 19.02 3.58 26.69
C GLU A 340 17.76 2.81 27.09
N ALA A 341 16.63 3.10 26.43
CA ALA A 341 15.39 2.39 26.66
C ALA A 341 15.50 0.90 26.32
N PHE A 342 16.17 0.56 25.21
CA PHE A 342 16.44 -0.84 24.84
C PHE A 342 17.29 -1.58 25.89
N ASP A 343 18.31 -0.91 26.43
CA ASP A 343 19.13 -1.47 27.51
C ASP A 343 18.31 -1.70 28.79
N ALA A 344 17.38 -0.80 29.09
CA ALA A 344 16.48 -0.89 30.23
C ALA A 344 15.34 -1.93 30.06
N LEU A 345 15.08 -2.41 28.84
CA LEU A 345 14.04 -3.41 28.60
C LEU A 345 14.36 -4.71 29.33
N ASN A 346 13.37 -5.21 30.08
CA ASN A 346 13.43 -6.53 30.69
C ASN A 346 13.09 -7.60 29.66
N GLU A 347 13.96 -8.59 29.51
CA GLU A 347 13.81 -9.67 28.54
C GLU A 347 12.54 -10.52 28.77
N GLY A 348 12.20 -10.81 30.03
CA GLY A 348 10.99 -11.55 30.38
C GLY A 348 9.72 -10.80 29.95
N ARG A 349 9.65 -9.49 30.22
CA ARG A 349 8.52 -8.66 29.77
C ARG A 349 8.43 -8.56 28.25
N ALA A 350 9.57 -8.50 27.57
CA ALA A 350 9.62 -8.50 26.11
C ALA A 350 9.08 -9.83 25.54
N HIS A 351 9.44 -10.95 26.17
CA HIS A 351 8.91 -12.27 25.81
C HIS A 351 7.39 -12.38 26.04
N ASP A 352 6.88 -11.83 27.15
CA ASP A 352 5.44 -11.80 27.42
C ASP A 352 4.67 -11.00 26.36
N ALA A 353 5.21 -9.84 25.95
CA ALA A 353 4.63 -9.02 24.87
C ALA A 353 4.58 -9.80 23.54
N LEU A 354 5.62 -10.57 23.24
CA LEU A 354 5.67 -11.41 22.04
C LEU A 354 4.55 -12.46 22.03
N GLY A 355 4.15 -12.98 23.20
CA GLY A 355 3.00 -13.90 23.33
C GLY A 355 1.70 -13.30 22.77
N ILE A 356 1.44 -12.02 23.04
CA ILE A 356 0.28 -11.31 22.48
C ILE A 356 0.47 -11.13 20.96
N TRP A 357 1.65 -10.78 20.49
CA TRP A 357 1.89 -10.54 19.05
C TRP A 357 1.79 -11.79 18.19
N ARG A 358 2.06 -12.96 18.76
CA ARG A 358 1.85 -14.28 18.13
C ARG A 358 0.37 -14.67 18.02
N SER A 359 -0.51 -14.02 18.78
CA SER A 359 -1.93 -14.33 18.75
C SER A 359 -2.62 -13.78 17.50
N ASP A 360 -3.77 -14.36 17.18
CA ASP A 360 -4.57 -13.98 16.03
C ASP A 360 -4.84 -12.46 16.00
N ARG A 361 -4.73 -11.87 14.82
CA ARG A 361 -4.86 -10.43 14.63
C ARG A 361 -6.22 -9.89 15.07
N ALA A 362 -7.30 -10.65 14.87
CA ALA A 362 -8.64 -10.24 15.31
C ALA A 362 -8.72 -10.21 16.84
N TYR A 363 -8.07 -11.16 17.52
CA TYR A 363 -7.98 -11.15 18.98
C TYR A 363 -7.22 -9.92 19.48
N ARG A 364 -6.03 -9.63 18.92
CA ARG A 364 -5.25 -8.43 19.28
C ARG A 364 -6.03 -7.14 19.12
N ARG A 365 -6.78 -7.02 18.02
CA ARG A 365 -7.65 -5.86 17.77
C ARG A 365 -8.75 -5.76 18.83
N GLY A 366 -9.38 -6.87 19.20
CA GLY A 366 -10.38 -6.90 20.28
C GLY A 366 -9.80 -6.47 21.62
N VAL A 367 -8.57 -6.88 21.95
CA VAL A 367 -7.87 -6.45 23.17
C VAL A 367 -7.61 -4.94 23.16
N ALA A 368 -7.14 -4.39 22.03
CA ALA A 368 -6.90 -2.95 21.89
C ALA A 368 -8.21 -2.13 22.01
N GLU A 369 -9.27 -2.55 21.32
CA GLU A 369 -10.58 -1.88 21.36
C GLU A 369 -11.21 -1.88 22.77
N LEU A 370 -10.92 -2.89 23.59
CA LEU A 370 -11.38 -2.96 24.98
C LEU A 370 -10.46 -2.19 25.93
N GLY A 371 -9.14 -2.27 25.73
CA GLY A 371 -8.16 -1.53 26.54
C GLY A 371 -8.28 -0.01 26.43
N GLU A 372 -8.69 0.50 25.26
CA GLU A 372 -9.00 1.93 25.07
C GLU A 372 -10.26 2.38 25.84
N ARG A 373 -11.19 1.47 26.15
CA ARG A 373 -12.41 1.80 26.89
C ARG A 373 -12.21 1.89 28.40
N ASP A 374 -11.23 1.17 28.95
CA ASP A 374 -10.94 1.17 30.39
C ASP A 374 -10.22 2.46 30.86
N TYR A 375 -9.93 3.41 29.94
CA TYR A 375 -9.37 4.74 30.24
C TYR A 375 -10.39 5.90 30.21
N LEU A 376 -11.69 5.63 30.03
CA LEU A 376 -12.74 6.66 30.19
C LEU A 376 -13.43 6.50 31.56
N PRO A 377 -13.39 7.51 32.45
CA PRO A 377 -14.04 7.48 33.76
C PRO A 377 -15.57 7.43 33.69
#